data_AF-A0A7V5RGR4-F1
#
_entry.id   AF-A0A7V5RGR4-F1
#
_cell.length_a   1.000
_cell.length_b   1.000
_cell.length_c   1.000
_cell.angle_alpha   90.00
_cell.angle_beta   90.00
_cell.angle_gamma   90.00
#
_symmetry.space_group_name_H-M   'P 1'
#
loop_
_entity.id
_entity.type
_entity.pdbx_description
1 polymer ?
#
loop_
_entity_poly.entity_id
_entity_poly.type
_entity_poly.pdbx_seq_one_letter_code
_entity_poly.pdbx_strand_id
1 'polypeptide(L)' 'EKNKKDIAWGSQIRSYVFHPYNMVKDHRTGVETGNVTAVMDGDLDAFIKGYLMGVRSEKAKKQEAGG' A
#
# COMPACT_ATOMS: atom_id res chain seq x y z
N GLU A 1 7.57 -17.78 -14.75
CA GLU A 1 6.93 -17.64 -13.42
C GLU A 1 7.41 -16.36 -12.76
N LYS A 2 6.52 -15.54 -12.17
CA LYS A 2 6.93 -14.30 -11.49
C LYS A 2 7.47 -14.67 -10.10
N ASN A 3 8.76 -14.42 -9.88
CA ASN A 3 9.45 -14.52 -8.59
C ASN A 3 8.53 -14.10 -7.43
N LYS A 4 8.19 -15.05 -6.55
CA LYS A 4 7.69 -14.72 -5.21
C LYS A 4 8.76 -13.82 -4.59
N LYS A 5 8.39 -12.59 -4.23
CA LYS A 5 9.29 -11.75 -3.44
C LYS A 5 9.60 -12.51 -2.16
N ASP A 6 10.88 -12.64 -1.83
CA ASP A 6 11.31 -13.33 -0.63
C ASP A 6 10.52 -12.83 0.58
N ILE A 7 10.11 -13.75 1.46
CA ILE A 7 9.51 -13.43 2.76
C ILE A 7 10.67 -13.00 3.68
N ALA A 8 11.38 -11.96 3.27
CA ALA A 8 12.47 -11.34 3.99
C ALA A 8 11.93 -10.13 4.75
N TRP A 9 12.56 -9.83 5.89
CA TRP A 9 12.31 -8.61 6.64
C TRP A 9 12.54 -7.40 5.72
N GLY A 10 11.46 -6.67 5.39
CA GLY A 10 11.50 -5.53 4.45
C GLY A 10 10.68 -5.69 3.16
N SER A 11 10.14 -6.88 2.85
CA SER A 11 9.23 -7.05 1.69
C SER A 11 7.75 -6.75 2.00
N GLN A 12 7.44 -6.31 3.22
CA GLN A 12 6.09 -5.99 3.69
C GLN A 12 5.53 -4.72 3.03
N ILE A 13 4.34 -4.83 2.42
CA ILE A 13 3.68 -3.71 1.75
C ILE A 13 2.72 -2.92 2.64
N ARG A 14 2.21 -3.53 3.71
CA ARG A 14 1.19 -2.93 4.57
C ARG A 14 1.30 -3.44 5.99
N SER A 15 1.25 -2.54 6.96
CA SER A 15 1.18 -2.86 8.39
C SER A 15 -0.27 -2.90 8.86
N TYR A 16 -0.58 -3.91 9.67
CA TYR A 16 -1.83 -4.04 10.42
C TYR A 16 -1.47 -4.13 11.90
N VAL A 17 -1.86 -3.12 12.67
CA VAL A 17 -1.66 -3.04 14.11
C VAL A 17 -3.03 -3.02 14.76
N PHE A 18 -3.26 -3.95 15.69
CA PHE A 18 -4.52 -4.03 16.44
C PHE A 18 -4.37 -3.45 17.86
N HIS A 19 -3.18 -3.60 18.45
CA HIS A 19 -2.85 -3.13 19.78
C HIS A 19 -1.43 -2.54 19.79
N PRO A 20 -1.15 -1.47 20.56
CA PRO A 20 -2.05 -0.77 21.49
C PRO A 20 -3.04 0.19 20.81
N TYR A 21 -2.97 0.33 19.49
CA TYR A 21 -3.89 1.11 18.69
C TYR A 21 -4.25 0.35 17.41
N ASN A 22 -5.43 0.66 16.86
CA ASN A 22 -5.87 0.14 15.59
C ASN A 22 -5.33 1.01 14.46
N MET A 23 -4.51 0.43 13.58
CA MET A 23 -3.98 1.13 12.41
C MET A 23 -3.68 0.16 11.28
N VAL A 24 -4.12 0.53 10.08
CA VAL A 24 -3.66 -0.07 8.83
C VAL A 24 -2.92 0.99 8.02
N LYS A 25 -1.70 0.69 7.56
CA LYS A 25 -0.88 1.61 6.77
C LYS A 25 -0.23 0.92 5.59
N ASP A 26 -0.49 1.37 4.37
CA ASP A 26 0.16 0.87 3.15
C ASP A 26 1.43 1.70 2.85
N HIS A 27 2.60 1.07 3.03
CA HIS A 27 3.90 1.74 2.93
C HIS A 27 4.26 2.17 1.51
N ARG A 28 3.59 1.63 0.49
CA ARG A 28 3.84 2.00 -0.91
C ARG A 28 3.16 3.29 -1.32
N THR A 29 2.06 3.63 -0.64
CA THR A 29 1.14 4.71 -1.04
C THR A 29 0.96 5.77 0.04
N GLY A 30 1.32 5.45 1.28
CA GLY A 30 1.10 6.31 2.45
C GLY A 30 -0.34 6.30 2.96
N VAL A 31 -1.28 5.60 2.30
CA VAL A 31 -2.67 5.51 2.73
C VAL A 31 -2.75 4.78 4.07
N GLU A 32 -3.48 5.35 5.03
CA GLU A 32 -3.69 4.79 6.35
C GLU A 32 -5.12 4.99 6.88
N THR A 33 -5.56 4.10 7.77
CA THR A 33 -6.87 4.18 8.44
C THR A 33 -6.81 3.55 9.83
N GLY A 34 -7.57 4.11 10.78
CA GLY A 34 -7.74 3.54 12.11
C GLY A 34 -8.83 2.46 12.19
N ASN A 35 -9.70 2.34 11.17
CA ASN A 35 -10.78 1.35 11.16
C ASN A 35 -10.29 -0.01 10.63
N VAL A 36 -9.52 -0.73 11.45
CA VAL A 36 -8.93 -2.03 11.07
C VAL A 36 -10.01 -3.07 10.76
N THR A 37 -11.12 -3.06 11.50
CA THR A 37 -12.23 -4.01 11.31
C THR A 37 -12.82 -3.91 9.91
N ALA A 38 -13.18 -2.71 9.44
CA ALA A 38 -13.72 -2.52 8.10
C ALA A 38 -12.75 -3.02 7.00
N VAL A 39 -11.45 -2.81 7.19
CA VAL A 39 -10.43 -3.31 6.25
C VAL A 39 -10.39 -4.83 6.24
N MET A 40 -10.55 -5.49 7.39
CA MET A 40 -10.63 -6.95 7.48
C MET A 40 -11.94 -7.50 6.90
N ASP A 41 -13.02 -6.72 6.98
CA ASP A 41 -14.32 -7.03 6.35
C ASP A 41 -14.33 -6.77 4.83
N GLY A 42 -13.22 -6.26 4.27
CA GLY A 42 -13.03 -6.14 2.82
C GLY A 42 -13.03 -4.72 2.27
N ASP A 43 -13.10 -3.68 3.12
CA ASP A 43 -12.96 -2.28 2.70
C ASP A 43 -11.51 -1.94 2.29
N LEU A 44 -11.11 -2.42 1.11
CA LEU A 44 -9.77 -2.29 0.55
C LEU A 44 -9.66 -1.21 -0.53
N ASP A 45 -10.79 -0.59 -0.90
CA ASP A 45 -10.91 0.31 -2.03
C ASP A 45 -9.94 1.48 -1.97
N ALA A 46 -9.80 2.10 -0.80
CA ALA A 46 -8.90 3.23 -0.58
C ALA A 46 -7.45 2.85 -0.91
N PHE A 47 -7.01 1.66 -0.53
CA PHE A 47 -5.65 1.20 -0.78
C PHE A 47 -5.42 0.79 -2.24
N ILE A 48 -6.42 0.16 -2.87
CA ILE A 48 -6.35 -0.21 -4.29
C ILE A 48 -6.26 1.05 -5.14
N LYS A 49 -7.14 2.02 -4.91
CA LYS A 49 -7.13 3.32 -5.58
C LYS A 49 -5.82 4.06 -5.33
N GLY A 50 -5.37 4.12 -4.07
CA GLY A 50 -4.09 4.73 -3.70
C GLY A 50 -2.92 4.14 -4.48
N TYR A 51 -2.87 2.81 -4.65
CA TYR A 51 -1.82 2.15 -5.42
C TYR A 51 -1.91 2.46 -6.91
N LEU A 52 -3.10 2.34 -7.50
CA LEU A 52 -3.28 2.58 -8.94
C LEU A 52 -3.02 4.04 -9.33
N MET A 53 -3.41 5.00 -8.49
CA MET A 53 -3.17 6.42 -8.72
C MET A 53 -1.71 6.81 -8.45
N GLY A 54 -1.11 6.29 -7.38
CA GLY A 54 0.31 6.50 -7.06
C GLY A 54 1.24 5.99 -8.16
N VAL A 55 1.00 4.76 -8.65
CA VAL A 55 1.76 4.18 -9.77
C VAL A 55 1.62 5.00 -11.05
N ARG A 56 0.45 5.57 -11.33
CA ARG A 56 0.27 6.49 -12.47
C ARG A 56 1.06 7.77 -12.30
N SER A 57 1.07 8.35 -11.10
CA SER A 57 1.85 9.55 -10.78
C SER A 57 3.36 9.34 -10.95
N GLU A 58 3.90 8.22 -10.47
CA GLU A 58 5.33 7.90 -10.65
C GLU A 58 5.71 7.65 -12.12
N LYS A 59 4.84 6.98 -12.89
CA LYS A 59 5.07 6.78 -14.33
C LYS A 59 5.06 8.11 -15.11
N ALA A 60 4.15 9.02 -14.79
CA ALA A 60 4.09 10.34 -15.42
C ALA A 60 5.37 11.14 -15.13
N LYS A 61 5.82 11.20 -13.88
CA LYS A 61 7.07 11.89 -13.50
C LYS A 61 8.31 11.30 -14.19
N LYS A 62 8.37 9.99 -14.40
CA LYS A 62 9.48 9.33 -15.11
C LYS A 62 9.51 9.63 -16.60
N GLN A 63 8.36 9.93 -17.23
CA GLN A 63 8.29 10.34 -18.63
C GLN A 63 8.74 11.78 -18.83
N GLU A 64 8.49 12.66 -17.85
CA GLU A 64 8.91 14.08 -17.90
C GLU A 64 10.40 14.28 -17.60
N ALA A 65 11.00 13.45 -16.74
CA ALA A 65 12.42 13.56 -16.36
C ALA A 65 13.41 12.91 -17.36
N GLY A 66 12.90 12.27 -18.41
CA GLY A 66 13.70 11.58 -19.44
C GLY A 66 13.57 12.18 -20.84
N GLY A 67 12.96 13.36 -20.97
CA GLY A 67 12.80 14.11 -22.22
C GLY A 67 13.78 15.27 -22.33
#